data_AF-A0A954RN28-F1
#
_entry.id   AF-A0A954RN28-F1
#
_cell.length_a   1.000
_cell.length_b   1.000
_cell.length_c   1.000
_cell.angle_alpha   90.00
_cell.angle_beta   90.00
_cell.angle_gamma   90.00
#
_symmetry.space_group_name_H-M   'P 1'
#
loop_
_entity.id
_entity.type
_entity.pdbx_description
1 polymer ?
#
loop_
_entity_poly.entity_id
_entity_poly.type
_entity_poly.pdbx_seq_one_letter_code
_entity_poly.pdbx_strand_id
1 'polypeptide(L)' 'FKANPKQFDLVVQWEPTDNTAGVARPLLRYPAWAAPIVSHGLLYVRGKDRLVCYELPRK' A
#
# COMPACT_ATOMS: atom_id res chain seq x y z
N PHE A 1 0.64 17.32 -5.24
CA PHE A 1 2.03 17.26 -4.74
C PHE A 1 2.98 17.27 -5.94
N LYS A 2 4.12 17.97 -5.87
CA LYS A 2 5.10 18.07 -6.96
C LYS A 2 6.34 17.25 -6.58
N ALA A 3 6.83 16.39 -7.46
CA ALA A 3 8.01 15.56 -7.20
C ALA A 3 9.26 16.43 -6.93
N ASN A 4 10.06 16.06 -5.93
CA ASN A 4 11.32 16.71 -5.54
C ASN A 4 12.47 15.68 -5.57
N PRO A 5 13.52 15.86 -6.39
CA PRO A 5 14.64 14.92 -6.45
C PRO A 5 15.73 15.14 -5.40
N LYS A 6 15.71 16.25 -4.64
CA LYS A 6 16.81 16.63 -3.74
C LYS A 6 16.82 15.83 -2.44
N GLN A 7 15.64 15.51 -1.94
CA GLN A 7 15.46 14.80 -0.68
C GLN A 7 14.13 14.05 -0.67
N PHE A 8 14.03 13.08 0.22
CA PHE A 8 12.76 12.44 0.51
C PHE A 8 11.89 13.36 1.39
N ASP A 9 10.76 13.79 0.86
CA ASP A 9 9.75 14.54 1.61
C ASP A 9 8.54 13.62 1.85
N LEU A 10 8.32 13.18 3.10
CA LEU A 10 7.17 12.35 3.44
C LEU A 10 5.88 13.17 3.32
N VAL A 11 5.04 12.81 2.35
CA VAL A 11 3.74 13.46 2.12
C VAL A 11 2.63 12.80 2.93
N VAL A 12 2.67 11.47 2.98
CA VAL A 12 1.66 10.66 3.65
C VAL A 12 2.26 9.32 4.05
N GLN A 13 1.88 8.85 5.23
CA GLN A 13 2.11 7.48 5.68
C GLN A 13 0.75 6.90 6.07
N TRP A 14 0.52 5.67 5.68
CA TRP A 14 -0.73 4.97 5.93
C TRP A 14 -0.46 3.48 6.19
N GLU A 15 -1.03 2.97 7.28
CA GLU A 15 -0.83 1.60 7.76
C GLU A 15 -2.18 0.91 7.93
N PRO A 16 -2.75 0.36 6.84
CA PRO A 16 -4.04 -0.29 6.91
C PRO A 16 -3.96 -1.59 7.70
N THR A 17 -5.04 -1.90 8.43
CA THR A 17 -5.16 -3.12 9.23
C THR A 17 -6.36 -3.95 8.80
N ASP A 18 -6.22 -5.26 8.95
CA ASP A 18 -7.28 -6.24 8.90
C ASP A 18 -7.82 -6.46 10.32
N ASN A 19 -9.15 -6.48 10.50
CA ASN A 19 -9.79 -6.80 11.77
C ASN A 19 -10.78 -7.96 11.67
N THR A 20 -10.73 -8.75 10.60
CA THR A 20 -11.64 -9.89 10.38
C THR A 20 -11.58 -10.96 11.47
N ALA A 21 -10.46 -11.09 12.19
CA ALA A 21 -10.26 -12.07 13.27
C ALA A 21 -10.43 -11.48 14.68
N GLY A 22 -11.02 -10.29 14.83
CA GLY A 22 -11.18 -9.60 16.12
C GLY A 22 -9.88 -9.07 16.72
N VAL A 23 -8.76 -9.22 16.02
CA VAL A 23 -7.44 -8.67 16.36
C VAL A 23 -6.92 -7.90 15.15
N ALA A 24 -6.65 -6.60 15.33
CA ALA A 24 -6.09 -5.76 14.28
C ALA A 24 -4.69 -6.24 13.86
N ARG A 25 -4.49 -6.54 12.58
CA ARG A 25 -3.21 -6.96 12.01
C ARG A 25 -2.88 -6.15 10.76
N PRO A 26 -1.63 -5.68 10.56
CA PRO A 26 -1.28 -4.91 9.36
C PRO A 26 -1.61 -5.64 8.05
N LEU A 27 -2.24 -4.94 7.10
CA LEU A 27 -2.54 -5.45 5.75
C LEU A 27 -1.27 -5.80 4.98
N LEU A 28 -0.17 -5.09 5.21
CA LEU A 28 1.13 -5.40 4.63
C LEU A 28 2.17 -5.36 5.75
N ARG A 29 3.16 -6.25 5.65
CA ARG A 29 4.31 -6.24 6.55
C ARG A 29 5.57 -6.16 5.71
N TYR A 30 6.54 -5.39 6.19
CA TYR A 30 7.87 -5.44 5.64
C TYR A 30 8.46 -6.84 5.83
N PRO A 31 9.16 -7.39 4.83
CA PRO A 31 9.34 -6.83 3.50
C PRO A 31 8.20 -7.17 2.52
N ALA A 32 7.81 -6.19 1.70
CA ALA A 32 6.92 -6.38 0.54
C ALA A 32 7.74 -6.10 -0.73
N TRP A 33 8.57 -7.08 -1.14
CA TRP A 33 9.58 -6.91 -2.18
C TRP A 33 9.06 -6.91 -3.62
N ALA A 34 7.76 -7.15 -3.83
CA ALA A 34 7.18 -7.01 -5.14
C ALA A 34 6.89 -5.54 -5.45
N ALA A 35 7.27 -5.08 -6.65
CA ALA A 35 6.84 -3.79 -7.14
C ALA A 35 5.29 -3.71 -7.13
N PRO A 36 4.69 -2.60 -6.68
CA PRO A 36 3.25 -2.41 -6.78
C PRO A 36 2.78 -2.43 -8.25
N ILE A 37 1.65 -3.08 -8.51
CA ILE A 37 1.07 -3.21 -9.86
C ILE A 37 -0.20 -2.39 -9.95
N VAL A 38 -0.36 -1.57 -10.99
CA VAL A 38 -1.57 -0.79 -11.24
C VAL A 38 -2.27 -1.33 -12.47
N SER A 39 -3.56 -1.64 -12.35
CA SER A 39 -4.41 -2.08 -13.47
C SER A 39 -5.86 -1.72 -13.20
N HIS A 40 -6.56 -1.15 -14.19
CA HIS A 40 -7.99 -0.80 -14.09
C HIS A 40 -8.37 0.06 -12.87
N GLY A 41 -7.50 0.99 -12.45
CA GLY A 41 -7.75 1.83 -11.27
C GLY A 41 -7.53 1.14 -9.93
N LEU A 42 -6.99 -0.09 -9.94
CA LEU A 42 -6.66 -0.86 -8.74
C LEU A 42 -5.14 -0.93 -8.56
N LEU A 43 -4.69 -0.82 -7.31
CA LEU A 43 -3.31 -0.97 -6.89
C LEU A 43 -3.15 -2.30 -6.13
N TYR A 44 -2.35 -3.20 -6.69
CA TYR A 44 -2.05 -4.51 -6.13
C TYR A 44 -0.66 -4.50 -5.48
N VAL A 45 -0.58 -4.93 -4.22
CA VAL A 45 0.69 -5.07 -3.50
C VAL A 45 0.78 -6.48 -2.93
N ARG A 46 1.84 -7.19 -3.33
CA ARG A 46 2.11 -8.56 -2.85
C ARG A 46 3.06 -8.51 -1.66
N GLY A 47 2.54 -8.91 -0.50
CA GLY A 47 3.34 -9.26 0.67
C GLY A 47 3.74 -10.74 0.66
N LYS A 48 4.36 -11.21 1.74
CA LYS A 48 4.83 -12.59 1.89
C LYS A 48 3.70 -13.63 1.72
N ASP A 49 2.63 -13.46 2.49
CA ASP A 49 1.54 -14.45 2.60
C ASP A 49 0.18 -13.87 2.15
N ARG A 50 0.18 -12.68 1.54
CA ARG A 50 -1.05 -11.96 1.19
C ARG A 50 -0.88 -11.04 -0.01
N LEU A 51 -1.95 -10.95 -0.81
CA LEU A 51 -2.12 -9.94 -1.84
C LEU A 51 -3.16 -8.93 -1.33
N VAL A 52 -2.82 -7.65 -1.37
CA VAL A 52 -3.75 -6.57 -1.01
C VAL A 52 -4.07 -5.76 -2.27
N CYS A 53 -5.35 -5.44 -2.43
CA CYS A 53 -5.88 -4.65 -3.53
C CYS A 53 -6.52 -3.38 -2.96
N TYR A 54 -6.09 -2.22 -3.45
CA TYR A 54 -6.64 -0.92 -3.11
C TYR A 54 -7.29 -0.30 -4.32
N GLU A 55 -8.44 0.33 -4.15
CA GLU A 55 -9.04 1.20 -5.17
C GLU A 55 -8.35 2.56 -5.15
N LEU A 56 -7.91 3.04 -6.31
CA LEU A 56 -7.36 4.37 -6.44
C LEU A 56 -8.50 5.39 -6.61
N PRO A 57 -8.41 6.56 -5.96
CA PRO A 57 -9.41 7.61 -6.16
C PRO A 57 -9.43 8.02 -7.64
N ARG A 58 -10.63 8.27 -8.16
CA ARG A 58 -10.81 8.84 -9.50
C ARG A 58 -10.24 10.26 -9.51
N LYS A 59 -9.71 10.67 -10.66
CA LYS A 59 -9.28 12.05 -10.89
C LYS A 59 -10.46 12.99 -10.96
#